data_AF-A0A7C4BZ73-F1
#
_entry.id   AF-A0A7C4BZ73-F1
#
_cell.length_a   1.000
_cell.length_b   1.000
_cell.length_c   1.000
_cell.angle_alpha   90.00
_cell.angle_beta   90.00
_cell.angle_gamma   90.00
#
_symmetry.space_group_name_H-M   'P 1'
#
loop_
_entity.id
_entity.type
_entity.pdbx_description
1 polymer ?
#
loop_
_entity_poly.entity_id
_entity_poly.type
_entity_poly.pdbx_seq_one_letter_code
_entity_poly.pdbx_strand_id
1 'polypeptide(L)'
;MWPWNVLCAALACLAGSMFVCVWLWWSGQRAVRRMEKLLESSVKKAEEEGLVWREEAASCRQRIERLEEELKALRQAQTPRPGMNLTKRTMALRMNRRGERPEQIAAALGLPRAEVELLLKLHRAAAGAPPVGVG
;
A
#
# COMPACT_ATOMS: atom_id res chain seq x y z
N MET A 1 -7.67 -62.12 62.70
CA MET A 1 -7.72 -60.64 62.76
C MET A 1 -6.87 -59.94 61.69
N TRP A 2 -6.05 -60.66 60.91
CA TRP A 2 -5.20 -60.09 59.84
C TRP A 2 -5.86 -59.68 58.49
N PRO A 3 -6.99 -60.25 58.02
CA PRO A 3 -7.45 -59.98 56.65
C PRO A 3 -8.04 -58.58 56.45
N TRP A 4 -8.51 -57.92 57.52
CA TRP A 4 -9.11 -56.58 57.45
C TRP A 4 -8.10 -55.49 57.10
N ASN A 5 -6.88 -55.57 57.66
CA ASN A 5 -5.82 -54.60 57.38
C ASN A 5 -5.38 -54.66 55.91
N VAL A 6 -5.36 -55.85 55.31
CA VAL A 6 -4.99 -56.04 53.90
C VAL A 6 -6.06 -55.47 52.97
N LEU A 7 -7.35 -55.65 53.30
CA LEU A 7 -8.48 -55.04 52.59
C LEU A 7 -8.45 -53.51 52.68
N CYS A 8 -8.19 -52.95 53.86
CA CYS A 8 -8.06 -51.50 54.04
C CYS A 8 -6.88 -50.92 53.24
N ALA A 9 -5.72 -51.62 53.24
CA ALA A 9 -4.55 -51.20 52.47
C ALA A 9 -4.83 -51.21 50.95
N ALA A 10 -5.51 -52.25 50.44
CA ALA A 10 -5.87 -52.34 49.03
C ALA A 10 -6.83 -51.21 48.60
N LEU A 11 -7.85 -50.91 49.41
CA LEU A 11 -8.79 -49.82 49.14
C LEU A 11 -8.10 -48.45 49.17
N ALA A 12 -7.17 -48.23 50.10
CA ALA A 12 -6.39 -47.00 50.17
C ALA A 12 -5.51 -46.80 48.92
N CYS A 13 -4.87 -47.87 48.43
CA CYS A 13 -4.08 -47.82 47.19
C CYS A 13 -4.94 -47.50 45.95
N LEU A 14 -6.13 -48.08 45.83
CA LEU A 14 -7.06 -47.81 44.73
C LEU A 14 -7.62 -46.39 44.78
N ALA A 15 -7.95 -45.90 45.97
CA ALA A 15 -8.39 -44.52 46.16
C ALA A 15 -7.29 -43.52 45.81
N GLY A 16 -6.05 -43.79 46.23
CA GLY A 16 -4.89 -42.96 45.93
C GLY A 16 -4.58 -42.89 44.43
N SER A 17 -4.58 -44.04 43.74
CA SER A 17 -4.35 -44.07 42.29
C SER A 17 -5.44 -43.34 41.51
N MET A 18 -6.71 -43.53 41.89
CA MET A 18 -7.84 -42.82 41.27
C MET A 18 -7.74 -41.30 41.50
N PHE A 19 -7.34 -40.88 42.69
CA PHE A 19 -7.11 -39.46 42.99
C PHE A 19 -5.99 -38.86 42.15
N VAL A 20 -4.87 -39.57 41.99
CA VAL A 20 -3.75 -39.15 41.12
C VAL A 20 -4.17 -39.05 39.66
N CYS A 21 -4.93 -40.02 39.14
CA CYS A 21 -5.45 -39.99 37.78
C CYS A 21 -6.36 -38.77 37.54
N VAL A 22 -7.31 -38.51 38.44
CA VAL A 22 -8.19 -37.33 38.35
C VAL A 22 -7.40 -36.04 38.48
N TRP A 23 -6.41 -35.99 39.37
CA TRP A 23 -5.56 -34.82 39.56
C TRP A 23 -4.72 -34.51 38.31
N LEU A 24 -4.10 -35.52 37.70
CA LEU A 24 -3.35 -35.37 36.45
C LEU A 24 -4.24 -34.96 35.29
N TRP A 25 -5.43 -35.58 35.17
CA TRP A 25 -6.41 -35.21 34.16
C TRP A 25 -6.85 -33.75 34.32
N TRP A 26 -7.20 -33.33 35.54
CA TRP A 26 -7.56 -31.95 35.83
C TRP A 26 -6.39 -31.01 35.53
N SER A 27 -5.18 -31.34 35.96
CA SER A 27 -3.97 -30.55 35.71
C SER A 27 -3.72 -30.36 34.20
N GLY A 28 -3.86 -31.42 33.42
CA GLY A 28 -3.79 -31.39 31.96
C GLY A 28 -4.89 -30.55 31.33
N GLN A 29 -6.14 -30.71 31.77
CA GLN A 29 -7.26 -29.94 31.26
C GLN A 29 -7.17 -28.45 31.65
N ARG A 30 -6.53 -28.12 32.77
CA ARG A 30 -6.14 -26.75 33.14
C ARG A 30 -5.08 -26.17 32.19
N ALA A 31 -4.14 -26.98 31.71
CA ALA A 31 -3.16 -26.52 30.72
C ALA A 31 -3.83 -26.22 29.37
N VAL A 32 -4.74 -27.10 28.92
CA VAL A 32 -5.50 -26.90 27.67
C VAL A 32 -6.36 -25.64 27.73
N ARG A 33 -7.12 -25.43 28.82
CA ARG A 33 -7.92 -24.21 29.00
C ARG A 33 -7.08 -22.93 29.07
N ARG A 34 -5.83 -23.02 29.55
CA ARG A 34 -4.91 -21.87 29.55
C ARG A 34 -4.45 -21.53 28.13
N MET A 35 -4.17 -22.54 27.32
CA MET A 35 -3.78 -22.36 25.91
C MET A 35 -4.92 -21.77 25.08
N GLU A 36 -6.15 -22.25 25.29
CA GLU A 36 -7.34 -21.72 24.62
C GLU A 36 -7.54 -20.22 24.89
N LYS A 37 -7.38 -19.79 26.15
CA LYS A 37 -7.45 -18.37 26.53
C LYS A 37 -6.36 -17.52 25.88
N LEU A 38 -5.14 -18.04 25.79
CA LEU A 38 -4.04 -17.34 25.12
C LEU A 38 -4.34 -17.21 23.63
N LEU A 39 -4.84 -18.28 23.00
CA LEU A 39 -5.20 -18.29 21.59
C LEU A 39 -6.35 -17.31 21.31
N GLU A 40 -7.40 -17.29 22.13
CA GLU A 40 -8.49 -16.30 22.04
C GLU A 40 -7.95 -14.86 22.18
N SER A 41 -7.02 -14.62 23.10
CA SER A 41 -6.44 -13.29 23.27
C SER A 41 -5.58 -12.85 22.07
N SER A 42 -4.87 -13.79 21.45
CA SER A 42 -4.08 -13.54 20.24
C SER A 42 -4.98 -13.32 19.02
N VAL A 43 -6.06 -14.09 18.90
CA VAL A 43 -7.05 -13.93 17.82
C VAL A 43 -7.76 -12.59 17.94
N LYS A 44 -8.21 -12.20 19.14
CA LYS A 44 -8.85 -10.90 19.36
C LYS A 44 -7.94 -9.73 19.02
N LYS A 45 -6.66 -9.79 19.42
CA LYS A 45 -5.67 -8.76 19.05
C LYS A 45 -5.47 -8.69 17.54
N ALA A 46 -5.34 -9.84 16.87
CA ALA A 46 -5.20 -9.89 15.43
C ALA A 46 -6.46 -9.37 14.70
N GLU A 47 -7.65 -9.62 15.23
CA GLU A 47 -8.91 -9.08 14.71
C GLU A 47 -9.00 -7.56 14.91
N GLU A 48 -8.68 -7.05 16.10
CA GLU A 48 -8.67 -5.62 16.41
C GLU A 48 -7.68 -4.86 15.53
N GLU A 49 -6.44 -5.35 15.43
CA GLU A 49 -5.42 -4.80 14.53
C GLU A 49 -5.90 -4.86 13.07
N GLY A 50 -6.51 -5.98 12.67
CA GLY A 50 -7.06 -6.17 11.33
C GLY A 50 -8.20 -5.21 10.98
N LEU A 51 -9.05 -4.84 11.95
CA LEU A 51 -10.10 -3.84 11.78
C LEU A 51 -9.51 -2.45 11.56
N VAL A 52 -8.52 -2.05 12.37
CA VAL A 52 -7.82 -0.76 12.22
C VAL A 52 -7.15 -0.65 10.85
N TRP A 53 -6.40 -1.68 10.44
CA TRP A 53 -5.76 -1.71 9.11
C TRP A 53 -6.77 -1.66 7.96
N ARG A 54 -7.95 -2.28 8.12
CA ARG A 54 -9.02 -2.22 7.12
C ARG A 54 -9.61 -0.82 7.00
N GLU A 55 -9.82 -0.13 8.13
CA GLU A 55 -10.30 1.25 8.14
C GLU A 55 -9.30 2.21 7.49
N GLU A 56 -8.01 2.08 7.82
CA GLU A 56 -6.94 2.85 7.20
C GLU A 56 -6.84 2.58 5.69
N ALA A 57 -6.94 1.31 5.27
CA ALA A 57 -6.94 0.94 3.86
C ALA A 57 -8.17 1.51 3.13
N ALA A 58 -9.34 1.54 3.77
CA ALA A 58 -10.55 2.14 3.20
C ALA A 58 -10.39 3.67 3.03
N SER A 59 -9.85 4.35 4.05
CA SER A 59 -9.54 5.78 3.98
C SER A 59 -8.53 6.10 2.87
N CYS A 60 -7.48 5.30 2.74
CA CYS A 60 -6.48 5.46 1.69
C CYS A 60 -7.08 5.28 0.28
N ARG A 61 -7.93 4.27 0.08
CA ARG A 61 -8.64 4.06 -1.20
C ARG A 61 -9.51 5.27 -1.57
N GLN A 62 -10.28 5.81 -0.63
CA GLN A 62 -11.10 7.00 -0.88
C GLN A 62 -10.26 8.22 -1.29
N ARG A 63 -9.07 8.40 -0.69
CA ARG A 63 -8.16 9.49 -1.07
C ARG A 63 -7.63 9.32 -2.49
N ILE A 64 -7.31 8.09 -2.89
CA ILE A 64 -6.86 7.80 -4.26
C ILE A 64 -7.99 8.09 -5.25
N GLU A 65 -9.20 7.60 -4.98
CA GLU A 65 -10.37 7.85 -5.86
C GLU A 65 -10.64 9.35 -6.03
N ARG A 66 -10.60 10.14 -4.94
CA ARG A 66 -10.74 11.60 -5.02
C ARG A 66 -9.67 12.25 -5.90
N LEU A 67 -8.41 11.86 -5.74
CA LEU A 67 -7.31 12.39 -6.55
C LEU A 67 -7.45 11.98 -8.02
N GLU A 68 -7.92 10.76 -8.29
CA GLU A 68 -8.19 10.30 -9.65
C GLU A 68 -9.33 11.08 -10.30
N GLU A 69 -10.41 11.38 -9.56
CA GLU A 69 -11.51 12.22 -10.01
C GLU A 69 -11.06 13.66 -10.28
N GLU A 70 -10.29 14.26 -9.38
CA GLU A 70 -9.69 15.59 -9.58
C GLU A 70 -8.78 15.60 -10.81
N LEU A 71 -7.92 14.60 -10.98
CA LEU A 71 -7.05 14.48 -12.15
C LEU A 71 -7.86 14.29 -13.43
N LYS A 72 -8.94 13.52 -13.39
CA LYS A 72 -9.83 13.31 -14.54
C LYS A 72 -10.57 14.60 -14.89
N ALA A 73 -11.06 15.35 -13.91
CA ALA A 73 -11.69 16.66 -14.11
C ALA A 73 -10.68 17.66 -14.70
N LEU A 74 -9.46 17.71 -14.19
CA LEU A 74 -8.38 18.53 -14.75
C LEU A 74 -8.00 18.12 -16.17
N ARG A 75 -8.00 16.81 -16.49
CA ARG A 75 -7.77 16.31 -17.85
C ARG A 75 -8.93 16.59 -18.81
N GLN A 76 -10.16 16.65 -18.33
CA GLN A 76 -11.33 17.01 -19.14
C GLN A 76 -11.41 18.52 -19.36
N ALA A 77 -11.10 19.32 -18.34
CA ALA A 77 -11.01 20.78 -18.41
C ALA A 77 -9.83 21.23 -19.27
N GLN A 78 -8.72 20.48 -19.24
CA GLN A 78 -7.73 20.51 -20.30
C GLN A 78 -8.32 19.82 -21.53
N THR A 79 -9.21 20.51 -22.24
CA THR A 79 -9.50 20.17 -23.63
C THR A 79 -8.13 19.91 -24.27
N PRO A 80 -7.89 18.75 -24.90
CA PRO A 80 -6.73 18.64 -25.74
C PRO A 80 -6.98 19.65 -26.84
N ARG A 81 -6.48 20.89 -26.66
CA ARG A 81 -6.17 21.75 -27.79
C ARG A 81 -5.45 20.80 -28.73
N PRO A 82 -5.87 20.67 -30.00
CA PRO A 82 -5.18 19.85 -30.99
C PRO A 82 -3.82 20.52 -31.22
N GLY A 83 -2.97 20.41 -30.22
CA GLY A 83 -1.78 21.18 -30.01
C GLY A 83 -0.73 20.39 -30.73
N MET A 84 -0.50 20.79 -31.97
CA MET A 84 0.66 20.42 -32.75
C MET A 84 0.89 18.91 -32.77
N ASN A 85 0.34 18.26 -33.80
CA ASN A 85 0.60 16.87 -34.20
C ASN A 85 2.01 16.43 -33.76
N LEU A 86 2.15 15.33 -33.02
CA LEU A 86 3.39 14.92 -32.33
C LEU A 86 4.63 15.01 -33.26
N THR A 87 4.43 14.72 -34.55
CA THR A 87 5.40 14.89 -35.64
C THR A 87 5.93 16.32 -35.78
N LYS A 88 5.07 17.34 -35.74
CA LYS A 88 5.43 18.76 -35.80
C LYS A 88 6.21 19.21 -34.56
N ARG A 89 5.91 18.66 -33.37
CA ARG A 89 6.68 18.95 -32.14
C ARG A 89 8.11 18.42 -32.24
N THR A 90 8.27 17.18 -32.68
CA THR A 90 9.59 16.57 -32.89
C THR A 90 10.37 17.30 -33.98
N MET A 91 9.70 17.71 -35.06
CA MET A 91 10.28 18.51 -36.14
C MET A 91 10.74 19.89 -35.64
N ALA A 92 9.91 20.61 -34.86
CA ALA A 92 10.24 21.90 -34.25
C ALA A 92 11.45 21.81 -33.32
N LEU A 93 11.50 20.77 -32.46
CA LEU A 93 12.64 20.52 -31.59
C LEU A 93 13.91 20.22 -32.39
N ARG A 94 13.81 19.45 -33.48
CA ARG A 94 14.94 19.16 -34.36
C ARG A 94 15.46 20.40 -35.09
N MET A 95 14.58 21.28 -35.54
CA MET A 95 14.95 22.56 -36.17
C MET A 95 15.60 23.52 -35.17
N ASN A 96 15.07 23.60 -33.94
CA ASN A 96 15.70 24.37 -32.86
C ASN A 96 17.08 23.81 -32.45
N ARG A 97 17.27 22.48 -32.46
CA ARG A 97 18.61 21.86 -32.24
C ARG A 97 19.60 22.17 -33.36
N ARG A 98 19.12 22.50 -34.58
CA ARG A 98 19.95 22.97 -35.71
C ARG A 98 20.24 24.47 -35.67
N GLY A 99 19.74 25.18 -34.65
CA GLY A 99 19.96 26.62 -34.47
C GLY A 99 18.94 27.52 -35.18
N GLU A 100 17.86 26.97 -35.72
CA GLU A 100 16.81 27.80 -36.34
C GLU A 100 16.05 28.64 -35.31
N ARG A 101 15.68 29.86 -35.70
CA ARG A 101 14.98 30.79 -34.82
C ARG A 101 13.48 30.43 -34.71
N PRO A 102 12.81 30.72 -33.58
CA PRO A 102 11.40 30.39 -33.37
C PRO A 102 10.47 30.92 -34.48
N GLU A 103 10.79 32.07 -35.08
CA GLU A 103 10.03 32.67 -36.17
C GLU A 103 10.14 31.85 -37.47
N GLN A 104 11.32 31.31 -37.76
CA GLN A 104 11.59 30.47 -38.93
C GLN A 104 10.91 29.11 -38.79
N ILE A 105 10.97 28.53 -37.59
CA ILE A 105 10.30 27.26 -37.26
C ILE A 105 8.78 27.41 -37.36
N ALA A 106 8.23 28.52 -36.85
CA ALA A 106 6.81 28.85 -36.94
C ALA A 106 6.34 28.96 -38.40
N ALA A 107 7.12 29.66 -39.24
CA ALA A 107 6.84 29.78 -40.66
C ALA A 107 6.93 28.43 -41.40
N ALA A 108 7.96 27.63 -41.11
CA ALA A 108 8.18 26.35 -41.77
C ALA A 108 7.14 25.27 -41.40
N LEU A 109 6.59 25.31 -40.19
CA LEU A 109 5.62 24.32 -39.70
C LEU A 109 4.16 24.79 -39.80
N GLY A 110 3.95 26.04 -40.23
CA GLY A 110 2.64 26.69 -40.27
C GLY A 110 2.01 26.78 -38.88
N LEU A 111 2.81 27.14 -37.87
CA LEU A 111 2.39 27.20 -36.46
C LEU A 111 2.46 28.64 -35.92
N PRO A 112 1.63 28.99 -34.93
CA PRO A 112 1.76 30.26 -34.23
C PRO A 112 3.12 30.36 -33.53
N ARG A 113 3.80 31.51 -33.65
CA ARG A 113 5.09 31.78 -32.99
C ARG A 113 5.03 31.53 -31.48
N ALA A 114 3.96 32.00 -30.83
CA ALA A 114 3.75 31.81 -29.39
C ALA A 114 3.70 30.32 -28.98
N GLU A 115 3.18 29.45 -29.85
CA GLU A 115 3.08 28.02 -29.59
C GLU A 115 4.44 27.32 -29.73
N VAL A 116 5.26 27.74 -30.69
CA VAL A 116 6.66 27.28 -30.83
C VAL A 116 7.50 27.71 -29.63
N GLU A 117 7.40 28.98 -29.21
CA GLU A 117 8.13 29.48 -28.03
C GLU A 117 7.72 28.74 -26.74
N LEU A 118 6.43 28.46 -26.57
CA LEU A 118 5.92 27.69 -25.43
C LEU A 118 6.46 26.25 -25.45
N LEU A 119 6.47 25.60 -26.62
CA LEU A 119 7.02 24.25 -26.79
C LEU A 119 8.51 24.19 -26.43
N LEU A 120 9.31 25.15 -26.89
CA LEU A 120 10.73 25.22 -26.57
C LEU A 120 10.99 25.45 -25.08
N LYS A 121 10.19 26.31 -24.44
CA LYS A 121 10.25 26.55 -22.98
C LYS A 121 9.89 25.29 -22.19
N LEU A 122 8.78 24.62 -22.53
CA LEU A 122 8.36 23.36 -21.89
C LEU A 122 9.42 22.26 -22.03
N HIS A 123 10.01 22.11 -23.21
CA HIS A 123 11.04 21.10 -23.41
C HIS A 123 12.33 21.41 -22.64
N ARG A 124 12.74 22.67 -22.53
CA ARG A 124 13.86 23.07 -21.67
C ARG A 124 13.58 22.81 -20.19
N ALA A 125 12.35 23.10 -19.72
CA ALA A 125 11.94 22.84 -18.34
C ALA A 125 11.90 21.33 -18.02
N ALA A 126 11.41 20.51 -18.95
CA ALA A 126 11.38 19.05 -18.82
C ALA A 126 12.77 18.40 -18.93
N ALA A 127 13.70 19.01 -19.68
CA ALA A 127 15.06 18.51 -19.88
C ALA A 127 16.05 18.87 -18.76
N GLY A 128 15.65 19.65 -17.75
CA GLY A 128 16.41 19.81 -16.51
C GLY A 128 17.85 20.31 -16.67
N ALA A 129 18.12 21.28 -17.55
CA ALA A 129 19.41 21.96 -17.58
C ALA A 129 19.37 23.21 -16.68
N PRO A 130 20.20 23.33 -15.62
CA PRO A 130 20.25 24.51 -14.78
C PRO A 130 20.73 25.75 -15.58
N PRO A 131 20.32 26.97 -15.19
CA PRO A 131 20.72 28.19 -15.87
C PRO A 131 22.20 28.48 -15.59
N VAL A 132 23.08 28.21 -16.54
CA VAL A 132 24.46 28.74 -16.49
C VAL A 132 24.41 30.16 -17.03
N GLY A 133 24.48 31.10 -16.10
CA GLY A 133 24.56 32.52 -16.31
C GLY A 133 25.76 32.91 -17.17
N VAL A 134 25.54 34.03 -17.84
CA VAL A 134 26.48 34.82 -18.63
C VAL A 134 27.60 35.32 -17.71
N GLY A 135 28.84 35.17 -18.16
CA GLY A 135 30.00 35.95 -17.76
C GLY A 135 30.66 36.48 -19.02
#